data_AF-A0A9X3A386-F1
#
_entry.id   AF-A0A9X3A386-F1
#
_cell.length_a   1.000
_cell.length_b   1.000
_cell.length_c   1.000
_cell.angle_alpha   90.00
_cell.angle_beta   90.00
_cell.angle_gamma   90.00
#
_symmetry.space_group_name_H-M   'P 1'
#
loop_
_entity.id
_entity.type
_entity.pdbx_description
1 polymer ?
#
loop_
_entity_poly.entity_id
_entity_poly.type
_entity_poly.pdbx_seq_one_letter_code
_entity_poly.pdbx_strand_id
1 'polypeptide(L)'
;MRVKVAEHATLFYENGAVVWDDYLHHRQFAISETAELLCRKFSTFTEVDDLLAPLGEEDRAVLRRVLDELVDAGVLIVEGSPEHDAERDLLLAWSSWGASARHFHFASRTLGDAEYQAADEHDAVLEVKLGEHPPPTPFRTLGGDAVALPVLPEQPEWGATPVLDVLLARRTTREFGSDGVSLEQVGELLAVLGGPSPTRSRIGRTGTVFKTSPSGGGRHPVELYAHARDVCGLPAGWYHYDGLRHVLEPVGPEWTPEQIVEAAGDQEWVGDAPLVLTYTAVLERTRWRYDTSRAYRVVQMDVGHLSQTAYLVATAMGLGVGFTAALRDELVERALGCDAYHEAVLGMTVVGPLRK
;
A
#
# COMPACT_ATOMS: atom_id res chain seq x y z
N MET A 1 -40.52 -17.54 -3.73
CA MET A 1 -39.37 -17.11 -2.90
C MET A 1 -38.52 -16.23 -3.79
N ARG A 2 -38.23 -15.01 -3.35
CA ARG A 2 -37.40 -14.08 -4.12
C ARG A 2 -35.96 -14.21 -3.69
N VAL A 3 -35.06 -14.36 -4.66
CA VAL A 3 -33.62 -14.45 -4.39
C VAL A 3 -32.85 -13.51 -5.32
N LYS A 4 -31.67 -13.10 -4.87
CA LYS A 4 -30.67 -12.42 -5.70
C LYS A 4 -29.27 -12.95 -5.41
N VAL A 5 -28.34 -12.72 -6.32
CA VAL A 5 -26.91 -12.98 -6.09
C VAL A 5 -26.38 -12.03 -5.01
N ALA A 6 -25.58 -12.60 -4.11
CA ALA A 6 -24.84 -11.86 -3.10
C ALA A 6 -23.85 -10.85 -3.71
N GLU A 7 -23.77 -9.66 -3.13
CA GLU A 7 -22.89 -8.56 -3.55
C GLU A 7 -21.61 -8.44 -2.70
N HIS A 8 -21.33 -9.47 -1.89
CA HIS A 8 -20.15 -9.60 -1.04
C HIS A 8 -19.12 -10.62 -1.56
N ALA A 9 -19.16 -10.93 -2.85
CA ALA A 9 -18.23 -11.84 -3.52
C ALA A 9 -17.77 -11.30 -4.88
N THR A 10 -16.73 -11.91 -5.43
CA THR A 10 -16.24 -11.68 -6.79
C THR A 10 -16.23 -12.98 -7.60
N LEU A 11 -16.47 -12.87 -8.91
CA LEU A 11 -16.39 -13.99 -9.85
C LEU A 11 -15.17 -13.82 -10.75
N PHE A 12 -14.36 -14.86 -10.88
CA PHE A 12 -13.26 -14.90 -11.85
C PHE A 12 -13.12 -16.30 -12.47
N TYR A 13 -12.31 -16.40 -13.52
CA TYR A 13 -12.02 -17.68 -14.18
C TYR A 13 -10.67 -18.22 -13.74
N GLU A 14 -10.61 -19.49 -13.36
CA GLU A 14 -9.37 -20.18 -13.02
C GLU A 14 -9.44 -21.63 -13.50
N ASN A 15 -8.39 -22.09 -14.19
CA ASN A 15 -8.26 -23.48 -14.66
C ASN A 15 -9.49 -24.02 -15.42
N GLY A 16 -10.18 -23.14 -16.17
CA GLY A 16 -11.36 -23.50 -16.96
C GLY A 16 -12.68 -23.53 -16.19
N ALA A 17 -12.69 -23.15 -14.90
CA ALA A 17 -13.89 -23.02 -14.08
C ALA A 17 -14.16 -21.55 -13.72
N VAL A 18 -15.43 -21.25 -13.42
CA VAL A 18 -15.82 -19.99 -12.77
C VAL A 18 -15.70 -20.18 -11.27
N VAL A 19 -14.95 -19.31 -10.60
CA VAL A 19 -14.71 -19.34 -9.15
C VAL A 19 -15.55 -18.26 -8.48
N TRP A 20 -16.27 -18.65 -7.44
CA TRP A 20 -16.90 -17.76 -6.47
C TRP A 20 -15.92 -17.47 -5.33
N ASP A 21 -15.56 -16.20 -5.19
CA ASP A 21 -14.67 -15.71 -4.13
C ASP A 21 -15.45 -14.88 -3.12
N ASP A 22 -15.86 -15.56 -2.05
CA ASP A 22 -16.50 -14.96 -0.88
C ASP A 22 -15.42 -14.32 -0.01
N TYR A 23 -15.08 -13.08 -0.32
CA TYR A 23 -14.05 -12.32 0.39
C TYR A 23 -14.46 -11.92 1.82
N LEU A 24 -15.74 -12.08 2.19
CA LEU A 24 -16.22 -11.82 3.54
C LEU A 24 -15.91 -12.98 4.48
N HIS A 25 -16.10 -14.21 4.00
CA HIS A 25 -15.90 -15.44 4.77
C HIS A 25 -14.65 -16.22 4.38
N HIS A 26 -13.86 -15.72 3.42
CA HIS A 26 -12.58 -16.28 2.96
C HIS A 26 -12.74 -17.70 2.41
N ARG A 27 -13.81 -17.91 1.61
CA ARG A 27 -14.11 -19.20 0.96
C ARG A 27 -14.06 -19.02 -0.55
N GLN A 28 -13.36 -19.94 -1.22
CA GLN A 28 -13.30 -20.01 -2.67
C GLN A 28 -13.74 -21.38 -3.14
N PHE A 29 -14.63 -21.42 -4.12
CA PHE A 29 -15.07 -22.67 -4.75
C PHE A 29 -15.52 -22.44 -6.18
N ALA A 30 -15.34 -23.46 -7.01
CA ALA A 30 -15.84 -23.45 -8.38
C ALA A 30 -17.37 -23.59 -8.40
N ILE A 31 -18.02 -22.86 -9.29
CA ILE A 31 -19.45 -23.02 -9.59
C ILE A 31 -19.62 -23.63 -10.98
N SER A 32 -20.69 -24.41 -11.17
CA SER A 32 -21.01 -25.02 -12.47
C SER A 32 -21.46 -23.98 -13.49
N GLU A 33 -21.40 -24.31 -14.78
CA GLU A 33 -21.96 -23.47 -15.85
C GLU A 33 -23.45 -23.16 -15.62
N THR A 34 -24.21 -24.16 -15.15
CA THR A 34 -25.61 -23.97 -14.77
C THR A 34 -25.76 -22.96 -13.64
N ALA A 35 -24.93 -23.04 -12.59
CA ALA A 35 -24.95 -22.08 -11.50
C ALA A 35 -24.59 -20.66 -11.97
N GLU A 36 -23.57 -20.51 -12.81
CA GLU A 36 -23.20 -19.21 -13.40
C GLU A 36 -24.37 -18.60 -14.20
N LEU A 37 -25.06 -19.41 -15.02
CA LEU A 37 -26.23 -18.98 -15.78
C LEU A 37 -27.37 -18.54 -14.85
N LEU A 38 -27.61 -19.26 -13.76
CA LEU A 38 -28.60 -18.87 -12.75
C LEU A 38 -28.20 -17.56 -12.07
N CYS A 39 -26.94 -17.35 -11.69
CA CYS A 39 -26.48 -16.08 -11.12
C CYS A 39 -26.83 -14.88 -12.01
N ARG A 40 -26.68 -15.02 -13.33
CA ARG A 40 -27.07 -13.96 -14.30
C ARG A 40 -28.59 -13.69 -14.30
N LYS A 41 -29.42 -14.70 -14.03
CA LYS A 41 -30.88 -14.56 -13.95
C LYS A 41 -31.34 -13.93 -12.64
N PHE A 42 -30.59 -14.12 -11.56
CA PHE A 42 -30.88 -13.60 -10.23
C PHE A 42 -30.01 -12.39 -9.86
N SER A 43 -29.62 -11.54 -10.83
CA SER A 43 -28.83 -10.33 -10.54
C SER A 43 -29.60 -9.29 -9.70
N THR A 44 -30.92 -9.39 -9.67
CA THR A 44 -31.82 -8.64 -8.78
C THR A 44 -32.83 -9.61 -8.16
N PHE A 45 -33.53 -9.17 -7.10
CA PHE A 45 -34.52 -10.01 -6.43
C PHE A 45 -35.62 -10.47 -7.40
N THR A 46 -35.58 -11.74 -7.75
CA THR A 46 -36.47 -12.36 -8.74
C THR A 46 -37.19 -13.54 -8.10
N GLU A 47 -38.48 -13.70 -8.40
CA GLU A 47 -39.24 -14.86 -7.95
C GLU A 47 -38.72 -16.13 -8.64
N VAL A 48 -38.28 -17.10 -7.85
CA VAL A 48 -37.79 -18.38 -8.37
C VAL A 48 -38.85 -19.08 -9.21
N ASP A 49 -40.10 -19.06 -8.77
CA ASP A 49 -41.17 -19.82 -9.41
C ASP A 49 -41.52 -19.25 -10.80
N ASP A 50 -41.36 -17.94 -11.01
CA ASP A 50 -41.55 -17.30 -12.32
C ASP A 50 -40.50 -17.77 -13.34
N LEU A 51 -39.24 -17.93 -12.90
CA LEU A 51 -38.16 -18.41 -13.76
C LEU A 51 -38.35 -19.89 -14.13
N LEU A 52 -38.85 -20.70 -13.19
CA LEU A 52 -39.03 -22.14 -13.36
C LEU A 52 -40.35 -22.53 -14.04
N ALA A 53 -41.34 -21.62 -14.09
CA ALA A 53 -42.66 -21.87 -14.65
C ALA A 53 -42.65 -22.41 -16.10
N PRO A 54 -41.78 -21.93 -17.02
CA PRO A 54 -41.75 -22.42 -18.40
C PRO A 54 -41.16 -23.83 -18.57
N LEU A 55 -40.56 -24.39 -17.53
CA LEU A 55 -39.82 -25.65 -17.59
C LEU A 55 -40.70 -26.86 -17.26
N GLY A 56 -40.30 -28.02 -17.79
CA GLY A 56 -40.88 -29.32 -17.43
C GLY A 56 -40.61 -29.69 -15.97
N GLU A 57 -41.35 -30.67 -15.45
CA GLU A 57 -41.28 -31.08 -14.04
C GLU A 57 -39.89 -31.58 -13.63
N GLU A 58 -39.22 -32.33 -14.51
CA GLU A 58 -37.88 -32.86 -14.26
C GLU A 58 -36.82 -31.75 -14.20
N ASP A 59 -36.78 -30.88 -15.20
CA ASP A 59 -35.86 -29.72 -15.26
C ASP A 59 -36.07 -28.78 -14.07
N ARG A 60 -37.33 -28.55 -13.69
CA ARG A 60 -37.69 -27.75 -12.52
C ARG A 60 -37.13 -28.35 -11.24
N ALA A 61 -37.25 -29.67 -11.06
CA ALA A 61 -36.74 -30.35 -9.88
C ALA A 61 -35.20 -30.34 -9.81
N VAL A 62 -34.52 -30.39 -10.95
CA VAL A 62 -33.05 -30.26 -11.04
C VAL A 62 -32.62 -28.84 -10.68
N LEU A 63 -33.17 -27.82 -11.34
CA LEU A 63 -32.79 -26.42 -11.07
C LEU A 63 -33.14 -25.99 -9.66
N ARG A 64 -34.22 -26.52 -9.05
CA ARG A 64 -34.54 -26.20 -7.66
C ARG A 64 -33.44 -26.66 -6.71
N ARG A 65 -32.89 -27.87 -6.91
CA ARG A 65 -31.76 -28.36 -6.11
C ARG A 65 -30.53 -27.46 -6.25
N VAL A 66 -30.21 -27.06 -7.49
CA VAL A 66 -29.09 -26.13 -7.74
C VAL A 66 -29.33 -24.79 -7.05
N LEU A 67 -30.55 -24.25 -7.07
CA LEU A 67 -30.88 -23.00 -6.38
C LEU A 67 -30.75 -23.13 -4.87
N ASP A 68 -31.21 -24.23 -4.29
CA ASP A 68 -31.10 -24.50 -2.85
C ASP A 68 -29.60 -24.62 -2.46
N GLU A 69 -28.79 -25.33 -3.26
CA GLU A 69 -27.32 -25.41 -3.08
C GLU A 69 -26.65 -24.02 -3.14
N LEU A 70 -27.10 -23.14 -4.04
CA LEU A 70 -26.57 -21.79 -4.15
C LEU A 70 -27.00 -20.89 -2.97
N VAL A 71 -28.19 -21.10 -2.41
CA VAL A 71 -28.61 -20.40 -1.19
C VAL A 71 -27.78 -20.90 0.01
N ASP A 72 -27.64 -22.21 0.17
CA ASP A 72 -26.86 -22.82 1.25
C ASP A 72 -25.37 -22.41 1.20
N ALA A 73 -24.82 -22.25 -0.01
CA ALA A 73 -23.46 -21.76 -0.21
C ALA A 73 -23.29 -20.26 0.05
N GLY A 74 -24.39 -19.49 0.16
CA GLY A 74 -24.39 -18.03 0.30
C GLY A 74 -24.15 -17.29 -1.02
N VAL A 75 -24.27 -17.99 -2.16
CA VAL A 75 -24.19 -17.37 -3.50
C VAL A 75 -25.48 -16.61 -3.80
N LEU A 76 -26.62 -17.18 -3.44
CA LEU A 76 -27.93 -16.55 -3.50
C LEU A 76 -28.41 -16.17 -2.10
N ILE A 77 -29.03 -15.01 -1.99
CA ILE A 77 -29.63 -14.50 -0.76
C ILE A 77 -31.13 -14.40 -0.94
N VAL A 78 -31.87 -14.84 0.09
CA VAL A 78 -33.34 -14.82 0.12
C VAL A 78 -33.85 -13.47 0.63
N GLU A 79 -34.83 -12.89 -0.07
CA GLU A 79 -35.39 -11.60 0.33
C GLU A 79 -36.03 -11.69 1.72
N GLY A 80 -35.55 -10.82 2.62
CA GLY A 80 -36.03 -10.73 4.01
C GLY A 80 -35.41 -11.75 4.97
N SER A 81 -34.39 -12.51 4.53
CA SER A 81 -33.62 -13.36 5.42
C SER A 81 -32.62 -12.56 6.28
N PRO A 82 -32.08 -13.14 7.36
CA PRO A 82 -31.00 -12.51 8.13
C PRO A 82 -29.77 -12.15 7.28
N GLU A 83 -29.44 -12.98 6.28
CA GLU A 83 -28.34 -12.75 5.34
C GLU A 83 -28.63 -11.53 4.45
N HIS A 84 -29.88 -11.33 4.04
CA HIS A 84 -30.29 -10.12 3.31
C HIS A 84 -30.14 -8.86 4.16
N ASP A 85 -30.57 -8.90 5.43
CA ASP A 85 -30.41 -7.76 6.33
C ASP A 85 -28.93 -7.44 6.57
N ALA A 86 -28.09 -8.47 6.79
CA ALA A 86 -26.65 -8.30 6.98
C ALA A 86 -25.96 -7.72 5.73
N GLU A 87 -26.32 -8.21 4.54
CA GLU A 87 -25.77 -7.67 3.30
C GLU A 87 -26.21 -6.23 3.07
N ARG A 88 -27.49 -5.90 3.30
CA ARG A 88 -27.98 -4.52 3.19
C ARG A 88 -27.17 -3.58 4.08
N ASP A 89 -26.95 -3.96 5.34
CA ASP A 89 -26.20 -3.13 6.28
C ASP A 89 -24.73 -2.98 5.86
N LEU A 90 -24.11 -4.05 5.35
CA LEU A 90 -22.78 -4.03 4.75
C LEU A 90 -22.70 -3.07 3.55
N LEU A 91 -23.63 -3.17 2.60
CA LEU A 91 -23.64 -2.34 1.39
C LEU A 91 -23.87 -0.87 1.73
N LEU A 92 -24.77 -0.58 2.68
CA LEU A 92 -25.01 0.78 3.16
C LEU A 92 -23.77 1.38 3.83
N ALA A 93 -23.11 0.62 4.71
CA ALA A 93 -21.91 1.08 5.44
C ALA A 93 -20.73 1.40 4.52
N TRP A 94 -20.64 0.75 3.36
CA TRP A 94 -19.53 0.91 2.40
C TRP A 94 -19.91 1.67 1.12
N SER A 95 -21.13 2.19 1.05
CA SER A 95 -21.69 2.80 -0.17
C SER A 95 -20.84 3.95 -0.74
N SER A 96 -20.24 4.78 0.11
CA SER A 96 -19.41 5.91 -0.30
C SER A 96 -18.01 5.53 -0.80
N TRP A 97 -17.51 4.35 -0.42
CA TRP A 97 -16.19 3.84 -0.82
C TRP A 97 -16.24 2.83 -1.97
N GLY A 98 -17.43 2.28 -2.25
CA GLY A 98 -17.66 1.36 -3.36
C GLY A 98 -17.13 -0.06 -3.12
N ALA A 99 -17.28 -0.92 -4.15
CA ALA A 99 -17.00 -2.34 -4.05
C ALA A 99 -15.50 -2.67 -3.90
N SER A 100 -14.62 -1.96 -4.59
CA SER A 100 -13.17 -2.26 -4.57
C SER A 100 -12.55 -2.05 -3.19
N ALA A 101 -12.90 -0.94 -2.51
CA ALA A 101 -12.42 -0.67 -1.16
C ALA A 101 -12.98 -1.69 -0.16
N ARG A 102 -14.26 -2.07 -0.31
CA ARG A 102 -14.90 -3.12 0.49
C ARG A 102 -14.18 -4.45 0.29
N HIS A 103 -13.98 -4.89 -0.95
CA HIS A 103 -13.24 -6.12 -1.26
C HIS A 103 -11.85 -6.08 -0.63
N PHE A 104 -11.05 -5.03 -0.87
CA PHE A 104 -9.72 -4.91 -0.28
C PHE A 104 -9.74 -5.02 1.24
N HIS A 105 -10.67 -4.33 1.91
CA HIS A 105 -10.79 -4.39 3.36
C HIS A 105 -11.05 -5.81 3.87
N PHE A 106 -12.08 -6.47 3.34
CA PHE A 106 -12.51 -7.78 3.84
C PHE A 106 -11.58 -8.91 3.39
N ALA A 107 -11.08 -8.89 2.15
CA ALA A 107 -10.12 -9.87 1.63
C ALA A 107 -8.75 -9.83 2.33
N SER A 108 -8.38 -8.71 2.96
CA SER A 108 -7.11 -8.53 3.68
C SER A 108 -7.24 -8.61 5.22
N ARG A 109 -8.41 -9.00 5.72
CA ARG A 109 -8.61 -9.33 7.13
C ARG A 109 -8.02 -10.70 7.46
N THR A 110 -7.98 -10.99 8.75
CA THR A 110 -7.79 -12.34 9.25
C THR A 110 -9.05 -12.68 10.04
N LEU A 111 -9.63 -13.85 9.79
CA LEU A 111 -10.82 -14.33 10.48
C LEU A 111 -10.45 -14.94 11.84
N GLY A 112 -11.45 -15.13 12.70
CA GLY A 112 -11.22 -15.59 14.08
C GLY A 112 -10.74 -17.04 14.18
N ASP A 113 -10.99 -17.82 13.14
CA ASP A 113 -10.59 -19.22 12.96
C ASP A 113 -9.30 -19.39 12.15
N ALA A 114 -8.68 -18.29 11.70
CA ALA A 114 -7.42 -18.36 10.98
C ALA A 114 -6.30 -18.84 11.91
N GLU A 115 -5.61 -19.90 11.48
CA GLU A 115 -4.48 -20.45 12.21
C GLU A 115 -3.24 -19.56 12.05
N TYR A 116 -2.59 -19.27 13.17
CA TYR A 116 -1.28 -18.65 13.19
C TYR A 116 -0.24 -19.70 13.53
N GLN A 117 0.83 -19.73 12.74
CA GLN A 117 1.99 -20.60 12.99
C GLN A 117 2.53 -20.34 14.40
N ALA A 118 2.91 -21.42 15.09
CA ALA A 118 3.72 -21.27 16.29
C ALA A 118 5.10 -20.70 15.92
N ALA A 119 5.78 -20.07 16.88
CA ALA A 119 7.04 -19.36 16.60
C ALA A 119 8.15 -20.31 16.08
N ASP A 120 8.22 -21.53 16.61
CA ASP A 120 9.15 -22.57 16.21
C ASP A 120 8.85 -23.14 14.82
N GLU A 121 7.57 -23.33 14.49
CA GLU A 121 7.14 -23.71 13.14
C GLU A 121 7.50 -22.62 12.12
N HIS A 122 7.25 -21.36 12.47
CA HIS A 122 7.59 -20.23 11.63
C HIS A 122 9.10 -20.16 11.35
N ASP A 123 9.94 -20.33 12.38
CA ASP A 123 11.39 -20.34 12.24
C ASP A 123 11.85 -21.52 11.36
N ALA A 124 11.29 -22.72 11.54
CA ALA A 124 11.62 -23.87 10.71
C ALA A 124 11.27 -23.66 9.23
N VAL A 125 10.09 -23.11 8.94
CA VAL A 125 9.66 -22.77 7.57
C VAL A 125 10.59 -21.73 6.95
N LEU A 126 11.02 -20.73 7.72
CA LEU A 126 11.95 -19.71 7.25
C LEU A 126 13.34 -20.26 6.96
N GLU A 127 13.84 -21.20 7.77
CA GLU A 127 15.13 -21.83 7.51
C GLU A 127 15.12 -22.60 6.19
N VAL A 128 14.03 -23.31 5.88
CA VAL A 128 13.87 -23.96 4.57
C VAL A 128 13.80 -22.91 3.46
N LYS A 129 12.96 -21.89 3.62
CA LYS A 129 12.78 -20.81 2.63
C LYS A 129 14.08 -20.08 2.31
N LEU A 130 14.94 -19.85 3.31
CA LEU A 130 16.25 -19.22 3.13
C LEU A 130 17.17 -20.01 2.19
N GLY A 131 17.06 -21.34 2.19
CA GLY A 131 17.85 -22.21 1.32
C GLY A 131 17.41 -22.20 -0.14
N GLU A 132 16.11 -22.04 -0.39
CA GLU A 132 15.51 -22.12 -1.73
C GLU A 132 15.36 -20.73 -2.38
N HIS A 133 15.01 -19.74 -1.57
CA HIS A 133 14.68 -18.39 -1.99
C HIS A 133 15.39 -17.38 -1.09
N PRO A 134 16.58 -16.88 -1.46
CA PRO A 134 17.27 -15.87 -0.66
C PRO A 134 16.42 -14.59 -0.56
N PRO A 135 16.49 -13.87 0.58
CA PRO A 135 15.72 -12.65 0.77
C PRO A 135 16.20 -11.55 -0.21
N PRO A 136 15.28 -10.76 -0.78
CA PRO A 136 15.65 -9.57 -1.54
C PRO A 136 16.48 -8.60 -0.70
N THR A 137 17.38 -7.86 -1.34
CA THR A 137 18.22 -6.86 -0.66
C THR A 137 17.34 -5.74 -0.08
N PRO A 138 17.61 -5.27 1.16
CA PRO A 138 16.83 -4.21 1.79
C PRO A 138 17.16 -2.79 1.28
N PHE A 139 18.13 -2.70 0.37
CA PHE A 139 18.55 -1.48 -0.31
C PHE A 139 18.66 -1.73 -1.81
N ARG A 140 18.50 -0.68 -2.60
CA ARG A 140 18.65 -0.65 -4.05
C ARG A 140 19.79 0.30 -4.43
N THR A 141 20.42 0.02 -5.57
CA THR A 141 21.44 0.84 -6.20
C THR A 141 21.12 0.94 -7.68
N LEU A 142 20.91 2.14 -8.20
CA LEU A 142 20.64 2.38 -9.64
C LEU A 142 21.92 2.69 -10.44
N GLY A 143 22.95 3.23 -9.79
CA GLY A 143 24.19 3.71 -10.39
C GLY A 143 24.12 5.16 -10.88
N GLY A 144 24.89 5.47 -11.94
CA GLY A 144 24.97 6.81 -12.53
C GLY A 144 25.93 7.77 -11.84
N ASP A 145 25.86 9.05 -12.22
CA ASP A 145 26.64 10.15 -11.65
C ASP A 145 26.08 10.56 -10.29
N ALA A 146 26.16 9.64 -9.33
CA ALA A 146 25.57 9.80 -8.01
C ALA A 146 26.21 10.94 -7.20
N VAL A 147 25.38 11.70 -6.49
CA VAL A 147 25.79 12.80 -5.62
C VAL A 147 25.89 12.29 -4.18
N ALA A 148 27.08 12.40 -3.59
CA ALA A 148 27.27 12.04 -2.18
C ALA A 148 26.58 13.05 -1.26
N LEU A 149 25.85 12.54 -0.26
CA LEU A 149 25.20 13.37 0.73
C LEU A 149 26.13 13.62 1.93
N PRO A 150 26.04 14.81 2.57
CA PRO A 150 26.70 15.06 3.85
C PRO A 150 26.25 14.06 4.91
N VAL A 151 27.21 13.43 5.58
CA VAL A 151 26.95 12.42 6.62
C VAL A 151 26.25 13.06 7.82
N LEU A 152 25.22 12.39 8.34
CA LEU A 152 24.56 12.75 9.59
C LEU A 152 25.59 12.87 10.74
N PRO A 153 25.75 14.06 11.34
CA PRO A 153 26.63 14.24 12.49
C PRO A 153 26.18 13.36 13.67
N GLU A 154 27.11 12.99 14.55
CA GLU A 154 26.75 12.25 15.79
C GLU A 154 25.81 13.06 16.70
N GLN A 155 25.92 14.39 16.66
CA GLN A 155 25.12 15.33 17.41
C GLN A 155 24.66 16.45 16.47
N PRO A 156 23.63 16.23 15.64
CA PRO A 156 23.11 17.28 14.78
C PRO A 156 22.43 18.36 15.62
N GLU A 157 22.48 19.62 15.19
CA GLU A 157 21.96 20.76 15.96
C GLU A 157 20.49 20.58 16.35
N TRP A 158 19.66 20.09 15.41
CA TRP A 158 18.24 19.81 15.65
C TRP A 158 17.98 18.68 16.65
N GLY A 159 18.97 17.80 16.86
CA GLY A 159 18.90 16.67 17.79
C GLY A 159 18.84 17.10 19.26
N ALA A 160 19.16 18.36 19.58
CA ALA A 160 19.02 18.91 20.92
C ALA A 160 17.56 19.22 21.31
N THR A 161 16.63 19.29 20.35
CA THR A 161 15.22 19.61 20.62
C THR A 161 14.51 18.42 21.27
N PRO A 162 13.88 18.58 22.45
CA PRO A 162 13.17 17.49 23.10
C PRO A 162 12.05 16.93 22.22
N VAL A 163 11.93 15.59 22.16
CA VAL A 163 10.95 14.91 21.29
C VAL A 163 9.50 15.34 21.57
N LEU A 164 9.16 15.64 22.82
CA LEU A 164 7.84 16.13 23.20
C LEU A 164 7.54 17.49 22.56
N ASP A 165 8.52 18.38 22.54
CA ASP A 165 8.38 19.72 21.95
C ASP A 165 8.20 19.61 20.45
N VAL A 166 8.98 18.75 19.78
CA VAL A 166 8.83 18.46 18.34
C VAL A 166 7.44 17.91 18.03
N LEU A 167 6.94 16.94 18.81
CA LEU A 167 5.60 16.37 18.64
C LEU A 167 4.49 17.42 18.76
N LEU A 168 4.60 18.31 19.75
CA LEU A 168 3.62 19.37 19.99
C LEU A 168 3.71 20.50 18.96
N ALA A 169 4.91 20.79 18.45
CA ALA A 169 5.16 21.82 17.45
C ALA A 169 4.82 21.36 16.01
N ARG A 170 4.90 20.06 15.72
CA ARG A 170 4.71 19.49 14.37
C ARG A 170 3.38 19.94 13.74
N ARG A 171 3.46 20.54 12.56
CA ARG A 171 2.28 20.94 11.75
C ARG A 171 2.46 20.50 10.31
N THR A 172 1.34 20.41 9.60
CA THR A 172 1.33 20.26 8.15
C THR A 172 1.46 21.63 7.52
N THR A 173 2.54 21.82 6.77
CA THR A 173 2.83 23.04 6.01
C THR A 173 2.44 22.82 4.56
N ARG A 174 1.65 23.75 4.02
CA ARG A 174 1.26 23.80 2.59
C ARG A 174 1.65 25.12 1.94
N GLU A 175 2.44 25.92 2.63
CA GLU A 175 2.92 27.21 2.18
C GLU A 175 4.36 27.35 2.63
N PHE A 176 5.28 27.41 1.67
CA PHE A 176 6.72 27.48 1.93
C PHE A 176 7.23 28.91 1.80
N GLY A 177 8.34 29.19 2.47
CA GLY A 177 9.16 30.36 2.22
C GLY A 177 9.88 30.28 0.87
N SER A 178 10.52 31.38 0.48
CA SER A 178 11.26 31.48 -0.80
C SER A 178 12.69 30.96 -0.74
N ASP A 179 13.19 30.59 0.44
CA ASP A 179 14.54 30.07 0.60
C ASP A 179 14.59 28.60 0.10
N GLY A 180 15.74 28.15 -0.40
CA GLY A 180 15.95 26.73 -0.74
C GLY A 180 16.14 25.86 0.51
N VAL A 181 16.29 24.55 0.31
CA VAL A 181 16.73 23.61 1.36
C VAL A 181 18.20 23.26 1.13
N SER A 182 19.02 23.16 2.18
CA SER A 182 20.44 22.85 2.02
C SER A 182 20.68 21.35 1.76
N LEU A 183 21.75 20.99 1.05
CA LEU A 183 22.11 19.58 0.84
C LEU A 183 22.40 18.84 2.15
N GLU A 184 22.90 19.55 3.17
CA GLU A 184 23.09 19.03 4.52
C GLU A 184 21.75 18.64 5.15
N GLN A 185 20.73 19.50 5.08
CA GLN A 185 19.39 19.20 5.59
C GLN A 185 18.77 18.01 4.87
N VAL A 186 18.93 17.92 3.55
CA VAL A 186 18.48 16.75 2.75
C VAL A 186 19.22 15.48 3.17
N GLY A 187 20.54 15.56 3.33
CA GLY A 187 21.39 14.45 3.77
C GLY A 187 20.96 13.91 5.13
N GLU A 188 20.85 14.78 6.13
CA GLU A 188 20.43 14.41 7.48
C GLU A 188 19.01 13.83 7.50
N LEU A 189 18.07 14.40 6.74
CA LEU A 189 16.71 13.88 6.64
C LEU A 189 16.69 12.48 6.05
N LEU A 190 17.33 12.26 4.90
CA LEU A 190 17.39 10.96 4.23
C LEU A 190 18.17 9.92 5.03
N ALA A 191 19.22 10.31 5.75
CA ALA A 191 19.95 9.43 6.66
C ALA A 191 19.04 8.84 7.74
N VAL A 192 18.18 9.69 8.34
CA VAL A 192 17.23 9.24 9.36
C VAL A 192 16.13 8.36 8.75
N LEU A 193 15.59 8.74 7.59
CA LEU A 193 14.46 8.02 6.97
C LEU A 193 14.87 6.67 6.35
N GLY A 194 15.81 6.70 5.40
CA GLY A 194 16.11 5.53 4.57
C GLY A 194 17.40 4.81 4.93
N GLY A 195 18.26 5.40 5.76
CA GLY A 195 19.55 4.83 6.15
C GLY A 195 19.45 3.71 7.21
N PRO A 196 20.48 2.85 7.33
CA PRO A 196 20.57 1.88 8.41
C PRO A 196 20.74 2.59 9.76
N SER A 197 20.13 2.04 10.80
CA SER A 197 20.27 2.55 12.17
C SER A 197 21.73 2.47 12.62
N PRO A 198 22.33 3.57 13.11
CA PRO A 198 23.72 3.58 13.56
C PRO A 198 24.00 2.57 14.69
N THR A 199 22.99 2.27 15.52
CA THR A 199 23.14 1.34 16.66
C THR A 199 23.00 -0.13 16.24
N ARG A 200 22.45 -0.42 15.06
CA ARG A 200 22.22 -1.77 14.53
C ARG A 200 22.28 -1.79 13.00
N SER A 201 23.46 -1.49 12.45
CA SER A 201 23.67 -1.35 10.99
C SER A 201 23.79 -2.67 10.22
N ARG A 202 23.83 -3.81 10.91
CA ARG A 202 24.02 -5.11 10.27
C ARG A 202 22.74 -5.62 9.60
N ILE A 203 22.88 -6.06 8.35
CA ILE A 203 21.85 -6.83 7.65
C ILE A 203 21.88 -8.27 8.18
N GLY A 204 20.76 -8.73 8.73
CA GLY A 204 20.57 -10.09 9.22
C GLY A 204 20.50 -11.12 8.09
N ARG A 205 20.64 -12.41 8.43
CA ARG A 205 20.61 -13.52 7.45
C ARG A 205 19.30 -13.55 6.64
N THR A 206 18.20 -13.14 7.25
CA THR A 206 16.88 -13.01 6.62
C THR A 206 16.74 -11.74 5.78
N GLY A 207 17.80 -10.97 5.55
CA GLY A 207 17.75 -9.66 4.90
C GLY A 207 17.13 -8.57 5.78
N THR A 208 16.86 -8.87 7.05
CA THR A 208 16.33 -7.90 8.02
C THR A 208 17.36 -6.81 8.29
N VAL A 209 16.95 -5.55 8.25
CA VAL A 209 17.77 -4.39 8.63
C VAL A 209 17.03 -3.58 9.69
N PHE A 210 17.75 -2.87 10.54
CA PHE A 210 17.13 -1.90 11.45
C PHE A 210 17.27 -0.51 10.84
N LYS A 211 16.16 0.23 10.75
CA LYS A 211 16.13 1.68 10.49
C LYS A 211 15.45 2.39 11.67
N THR A 212 15.33 3.71 11.60
CA THR A 212 14.74 4.50 12.70
C THR A 212 13.22 4.31 12.80
N SER A 213 12.53 4.24 11.66
CA SER A 213 11.10 3.88 11.61
C SER A 213 10.93 2.36 11.64
N PRO A 214 9.93 1.81 12.35
CA PRO A 214 9.66 0.38 12.34
C PRO A 214 9.10 -0.08 10.99
N SER A 215 9.35 -1.34 10.65
CA SER A 215 8.78 -2.03 9.49
C SER A 215 8.38 -3.45 9.85
N GLY A 216 7.28 -3.94 9.27
CA GLY A 216 6.84 -5.33 9.45
C GLY A 216 7.95 -6.32 9.13
N GLY A 217 8.32 -7.18 10.09
CA GLY A 217 9.40 -8.15 9.94
C GLY A 217 10.80 -7.55 9.69
N GLY A 218 10.94 -6.24 9.90
CA GLY A 218 12.14 -5.46 9.56
C GLY A 218 12.51 -5.58 8.07
N ARG A 219 11.51 -5.66 7.18
CA ARG A 219 11.69 -5.86 5.75
C ARG A 219 12.00 -4.58 4.98
N HIS A 220 11.54 -3.44 5.49
CA HIS A 220 11.76 -2.11 4.92
C HIS A 220 11.52 -2.07 3.41
N PRO A 221 10.27 -2.33 2.94
CA PRO A 221 9.95 -2.34 1.52
C PRO A 221 10.06 -0.95 0.88
N VAL A 222 9.98 0.11 1.68
CA VAL A 222 9.87 1.49 1.19
C VAL A 222 11.19 2.01 0.64
N GLU A 223 11.15 2.50 -0.59
CA GLU A 223 12.22 3.30 -1.23
C GLU A 223 11.85 4.79 -1.23
N LEU A 224 12.87 5.65 -1.31
CA LEU A 224 12.72 7.10 -1.33
C LEU A 224 13.26 7.65 -2.64
N TYR A 225 12.41 8.38 -3.36
CA TYR A 225 12.80 9.15 -4.54
C TYR A 225 12.61 10.63 -4.26
N ALA A 226 13.67 11.41 -4.37
CA ALA A 226 13.66 12.85 -4.17
C ALA A 226 13.53 13.57 -5.50
N HIS A 227 12.49 14.39 -5.67
CA HIS A 227 12.49 15.48 -6.64
C HIS A 227 13.06 16.71 -5.96
N ALA A 228 14.23 17.13 -6.42
CA ALA A 228 14.87 18.36 -6.01
C ALA A 228 14.46 19.47 -6.98
N ARG A 229 13.78 20.49 -6.48
CA ARG A 229 13.47 21.70 -7.25
C ARG A 229 14.40 22.84 -6.88
N ASP A 230 14.62 23.03 -5.58
CA ASP A 230 15.47 24.10 -5.04
C ASP A 230 16.26 23.59 -3.82
N VAL A 231 17.22 22.70 -4.10
CA VAL A 231 18.15 22.16 -3.10
C VAL A 231 19.55 22.71 -3.39
N CYS A 232 20.11 23.47 -2.46
CA CYS A 232 21.39 24.13 -2.65
C CYS A 232 22.50 23.08 -2.86
N GLY A 233 23.20 23.13 -4.00
CA GLY A 233 24.29 22.20 -4.31
C GLY A 233 23.86 20.90 -5.00
N LEU A 234 22.57 20.75 -5.32
CA LEU A 234 22.02 19.64 -6.08
C LEU A 234 21.30 20.16 -7.34
N PRO A 235 21.63 19.68 -8.55
CA PRO A 235 20.87 20.02 -9.74
C PRO A 235 19.39 19.68 -9.58
N ALA A 236 18.51 20.43 -10.24
CA ALA A 236 17.09 20.11 -10.22
C ALA A 236 16.83 18.79 -10.96
N GLY A 237 15.91 17.98 -10.44
CA GLY A 237 15.56 16.69 -11.04
C GLY A 237 15.17 15.62 -10.03
N TRP A 238 14.93 14.41 -10.56
CA TRP A 238 14.60 13.23 -9.77
C TRP A 238 15.85 12.44 -9.40
N TYR A 239 15.85 11.92 -8.17
CA TYR A 239 16.92 11.12 -7.61
C TYR A 239 16.35 9.95 -6.82
N HIS A 240 16.92 8.76 -6.99
CA HIS A 240 16.74 7.65 -6.06
C HIS A 240 17.73 7.78 -4.90
N TYR A 241 17.28 7.58 -3.66
CA TYR A 241 18.16 7.57 -2.50
C TYR A 241 18.67 6.17 -2.18
N ASP A 242 19.96 5.93 -2.40
CA ASP A 242 20.62 4.72 -1.92
C ASP A 242 20.98 4.88 -0.44
N GLY A 243 20.13 4.35 0.43
CA GLY A 243 20.31 4.43 1.88
C GLY A 243 21.53 3.68 2.45
N LEU A 244 22.14 2.76 1.69
CA LEU A 244 23.34 2.04 2.14
C LEU A 244 24.61 2.84 1.85
N ARG A 245 24.70 3.43 0.65
CA ARG A 245 25.84 4.27 0.24
C ARG A 245 25.70 5.73 0.64
N HIS A 246 24.51 6.13 1.06
CA HIS A 246 24.16 7.51 1.41
C HIS A 246 24.43 8.50 0.27
N VAL A 247 23.84 8.19 -0.90
CA VAL A 247 23.97 8.97 -2.13
C VAL A 247 22.62 9.18 -2.81
N LEU A 248 22.52 10.24 -3.61
CA LEU A 248 21.41 10.47 -4.53
C LEU A 248 21.81 10.08 -5.95
N GLU A 249 21.05 9.19 -6.56
CA GLU A 249 21.30 8.64 -7.90
C GLU A 249 20.31 9.25 -8.89
N PRO A 250 20.75 9.99 -9.92
CA PRO A 250 19.84 10.63 -10.85
C PRO A 250 18.98 9.60 -11.58
N VAL A 251 17.68 9.89 -11.72
CA VAL A 251 16.71 9.00 -12.37
C VAL A 251 15.66 9.82 -13.11
N GLY A 252 15.06 9.23 -14.15
CA GLY A 252 13.89 9.82 -14.80
C GLY A 252 14.14 11.12 -15.58
N PRO A 253 13.07 11.69 -16.17
CA PRO A 253 13.13 13.01 -16.79
C PRO A 253 13.04 14.12 -15.74
N GLU A 254 13.58 15.30 -16.04
CA GLU A 254 13.30 16.49 -15.23
C GLU A 254 11.80 16.85 -15.31
N TRP A 255 11.20 17.18 -14.17
CA TRP A 255 9.80 17.59 -14.07
C TRP A 255 9.67 19.05 -13.68
N THR A 256 8.76 19.76 -14.35
CA THR A 256 8.36 21.12 -13.96
C THR A 256 7.46 21.09 -12.72
N PRO A 257 7.30 22.23 -12.00
CA PRO A 257 6.36 22.32 -10.88
C PRO A 257 4.94 21.90 -11.25
N GLU A 258 4.47 22.23 -12.46
CA GLU A 258 3.12 21.87 -12.93
C GLU A 258 2.95 20.37 -13.09
N GLN A 259 3.99 19.65 -13.52
CA GLN A 259 3.96 18.19 -13.64
C GLN A 259 3.93 17.51 -12.26
N ILE A 260 4.64 18.08 -11.27
CA ILE A 260 4.55 17.63 -9.87
C ILE A 260 3.14 17.85 -9.32
N VAL A 261 2.53 19.01 -9.59
CA VAL A 261 1.14 19.32 -9.18
C VAL A 261 0.16 18.34 -9.80
N GLU A 262 0.27 18.08 -11.11
CA GLU A 262 -0.59 17.11 -11.80
C GLU A 262 -0.44 15.70 -11.17
N ALA A 263 0.80 15.25 -10.96
CA ALA A 263 1.08 13.97 -10.33
C ALA A 263 0.56 13.89 -8.89
N ALA A 264 0.47 15.01 -8.18
CA ALA A 264 -0.06 15.12 -6.84
C ALA A 264 -1.56 15.47 -6.81
N GLY A 265 -2.34 15.06 -7.81
CA GLY A 265 -3.79 15.25 -7.80
C GLY A 265 -4.21 16.72 -7.77
N ASP A 266 -3.49 17.55 -8.52
CA ASP A 266 -3.75 18.98 -8.71
C ASP A 266 -3.57 19.84 -7.43
N GLN A 267 -2.78 19.34 -6.47
CA GLN A 267 -2.45 20.06 -5.23
C GLN A 267 -1.27 21.03 -5.46
N GLU A 268 -1.56 22.31 -5.70
CA GLU A 268 -0.57 23.36 -6.01
C GLU A 268 0.61 23.41 -5.02
N TRP A 269 0.33 23.27 -3.73
CA TRP A 269 1.34 23.34 -2.67
C TRP A 269 2.45 22.29 -2.77
N VAL A 270 2.26 21.21 -3.56
CA VAL A 270 3.26 20.18 -3.76
C VAL A 270 4.33 20.63 -4.76
N GLY A 271 3.93 21.26 -5.87
CA GLY A 271 4.88 21.82 -6.85
C GLY A 271 5.65 23.03 -6.32
N ASP A 272 5.11 23.68 -5.28
CA ASP A 272 5.72 24.80 -4.58
C ASP A 272 6.85 24.41 -3.59
N ALA A 273 7.02 23.12 -3.32
CA ALA A 273 8.03 22.65 -2.37
C ALA A 273 9.45 22.59 -2.98
N PRO A 274 10.50 23.02 -2.26
CA PRO A 274 11.88 22.83 -2.68
C PRO A 274 12.29 21.37 -2.84
N LEU A 275 11.75 20.48 -2.01
CA LEU A 275 12.02 19.04 -2.00
C LEU A 275 10.70 18.27 -1.91
N VAL A 276 10.52 17.30 -2.81
CA VAL A 276 9.44 16.30 -2.74
C VAL A 276 10.04 14.90 -2.62
N LEU A 277 9.70 14.19 -1.55
CA LEU A 277 10.06 12.80 -1.31
C LEU A 277 8.88 11.90 -1.67
N THR A 278 9.01 11.13 -2.74
CA THR A 278 8.08 10.09 -3.13
C THR A 278 8.43 8.77 -2.44
N TYR A 279 7.43 8.16 -1.82
CA TYR A 279 7.53 6.84 -1.21
C TYR A 279 7.00 5.79 -2.18
N THR A 280 7.84 4.84 -2.54
CA THR A 280 7.41 3.61 -3.24
C THR A 280 7.67 2.41 -2.35
N ALA A 281 7.10 1.25 -2.66
CA ALA A 281 7.36 0.01 -1.92
C ALA A 281 7.66 -1.15 -2.85
N VAL A 282 8.86 -1.71 -2.73
CA VAL A 282 9.30 -2.94 -3.39
C VAL A 282 8.61 -4.13 -2.71
N LEU A 283 7.53 -4.60 -3.32
CA LEU A 283 6.58 -5.53 -2.70
C LEU A 283 7.21 -6.90 -2.42
N GLU A 284 8.20 -7.32 -3.22
CA GLU A 284 8.93 -8.58 -3.06
C GLU A 284 9.59 -8.67 -1.68
N ARG A 285 10.07 -7.55 -1.13
CA ARG A 285 10.73 -7.54 0.19
C ARG A 285 9.76 -8.01 1.27
N THR A 286 8.52 -7.54 1.22
CA THR A 286 7.47 -7.94 2.17
C THR A 286 6.92 -9.32 1.83
N ARG A 287 6.61 -9.59 0.54
CA ARG A 287 6.09 -10.89 0.06
C ARG A 287 7.02 -12.06 0.37
N TRP A 288 8.33 -11.81 0.38
CA TRP A 288 9.30 -12.83 0.78
C TRP A 288 9.09 -13.30 2.23
N ARG A 289 8.64 -12.43 3.14
CA ARG A 289 8.37 -12.80 4.54
C ARG A 289 6.92 -13.23 4.79
N TYR A 290 5.98 -12.58 4.11
CA TYR A 290 4.54 -12.74 4.36
C TYR A 290 3.82 -13.05 3.05
N ASP A 291 3.17 -14.20 2.98
CA ASP A 291 2.46 -14.73 1.82
C ASP A 291 0.94 -14.47 1.86
N THR A 292 0.48 -13.60 2.77
CA THR A 292 -0.93 -13.28 2.94
C THR A 292 -1.28 -11.90 2.37
N SER A 293 -2.52 -11.71 1.90
CA SER A 293 -3.04 -10.43 1.43
C SER A 293 -2.92 -9.31 2.48
N ARG A 294 -2.96 -9.67 3.77
CA ARG A 294 -2.75 -8.76 4.91
C ARG A 294 -1.42 -8.02 4.85
N ALA A 295 -0.39 -8.62 4.25
CA ALA A 295 0.94 -8.02 4.11
C ALA A 295 0.90 -6.66 3.41
N TYR A 296 -0.04 -6.42 2.49
CA TYR A 296 -0.17 -5.12 1.82
C TYR A 296 -0.60 -4.00 2.78
N ARG A 297 -1.41 -4.32 3.81
CA ARG A 297 -1.76 -3.36 4.86
C ARG A 297 -0.54 -2.97 5.70
N VAL A 298 0.38 -3.92 5.91
CA VAL A 298 1.64 -3.67 6.63
C VAL A 298 2.52 -2.71 5.83
N VAL A 299 2.58 -2.85 4.50
CA VAL A 299 3.29 -1.90 3.62
C VAL A 299 2.76 -0.47 3.78
N GLN A 300 1.43 -0.29 3.86
CA GLN A 300 0.83 1.03 4.10
C GLN A 300 1.21 1.60 5.47
N MET A 301 1.28 0.76 6.51
CA MET A 301 1.72 1.18 7.84
C MET A 301 3.19 1.62 7.84
N ASP A 302 4.05 0.93 7.09
CA ASP A 302 5.47 1.29 6.96
C ASP A 302 5.65 2.71 6.39
N VAL A 303 4.84 3.11 5.39
CA VAL A 303 4.82 4.49 4.88
C VAL A 303 4.27 5.47 5.93
N GLY A 304 3.26 5.08 6.70
CA GLY A 304 2.75 5.89 7.82
C GLY A 304 3.82 6.16 8.89
N HIS A 305 4.60 5.14 9.26
CA HIS A 305 5.71 5.29 10.19
C HIS A 305 6.78 6.23 9.64
N LEU A 306 7.16 6.03 8.38
CA LEU A 306 8.23 6.79 7.74
C LEU A 306 7.85 8.26 7.52
N SER A 307 6.62 8.51 7.06
CA SER A 307 6.11 9.88 6.88
C SER A 307 6.02 10.64 8.21
N GLN A 308 5.62 9.98 9.31
CA GLN A 308 5.67 10.60 10.64
C GLN A 308 7.10 10.89 11.09
N THR A 309 8.07 10.02 10.79
CA THR A 309 9.48 10.31 11.04
C THR A 309 9.94 11.54 10.24
N ALA A 310 9.53 11.67 8.97
CA ALA A 310 9.85 12.83 8.15
C ALA A 310 9.25 14.12 8.76
N TYR A 311 8.01 14.05 9.25
CA TYR A 311 7.36 15.14 9.96
C TYR A 311 8.18 15.62 11.17
N LEU A 312 8.66 14.69 11.99
CA LEU A 312 9.39 15.02 13.22
C LEU A 312 10.77 15.59 12.92
N VAL A 313 11.52 14.98 12.00
CA VAL A 313 12.87 15.44 11.63
C VAL A 313 12.79 16.82 10.99
N ALA A 314 11.89 17.04 10.03
CA ALA A 314 11.70 18.34 9.40
C ALA A 314 11.28 19.41 10.43
N THR A 315 10.36 19.09 11.34
CA THR A 315 9.96 20.02 12.41
C THR A 315 11.14 20.38 13.31
N ALA A 316 11.96 19.39 13.70
CA ALA A 316 13.14 19.63 14.53
C ALA A 316 14.19 20.49 13.83
N MET A 317 14.33 20.36 12.50
CA MET A 317 15.19 21.21 11.65
C MET A 317 14.62 22.62 11.43
N GLY A 318 13.43 22.94 11.93
CA GLY A 318 12.75 24.21 11.66
C GLY A 318 12.19 24.33 10.24
N LEU A 319 11.96 23.20 9.57
CA LEU A 319 11.41 23.12 8.22
C LEU A 319 9.89 22.88 8.26
N GLY A 320 9.22 23.36 7.23
CA GLY A 320 7.84 22.98 6.91
C GLY A 320 7.80 21.63 6.23
N VAL A 321 6.72 20.89 6.48
CA VAL A 321 6.55 19.52 5.98
C VAL A 321 5.07 19.21 5.74
N GLY A 322 4.78 18.52 4.65
CA GLY A 322 3.43 18.07 4.28
C GLY A 322 3.45 16.64 3.75
N PHE A 323 2.35 15.92 3.83
CA PHE A 323 2.20 14.60 3.24
C PHE A 323 0.90 14.53 2.46
N THR A 324 0.92 13.88 1.30
CA THR A 324 -0.28 13.57 0.53
C THR A 324 -0.20 12.17 -0.07
N ALA A 325 -1.35 11.53 -0.14
CA ALA A 325 -1.57 10.30 -0.89
C ALA A 325 -2.59 10.51 -2.03
N ALA A 326 -2.99 11.75 -2.29
CA ALA A 326 -3.71 12.09 -3.52
C ALA A 326 -2.69 12.18 -4.65
N LEU A 327 -2.63 11.12 -5.44
CA LEU A 327 -1.64 10.90 -6.48
C LEU A 327 -2.29 10.44 -7.78
N ARG A 328 -1.59 10.67 -8.89
CA ARG A 328 -1.76 9.99 -10.16
C ARG A 328 -0.59 9.04 -10.35
N ASP A 329 -0.70 7.86 -9.73
CA ASP A 329 0.38 6.88 -9.56
C ASP A 329 1.12 6.59 -10.87
N GLU A 330 0.40 6.35 -11.97
CA GLU A 330 0.96 6.04 -13.28
C GLU A 330 1.89 7.14 -13.84
N LEU A 331 1.65 8.42 -13.51
CA LEU A 331 2.56 9.50 -13.89
C LEU A 331 3.91 9.35 -13.21
N VAL A 332 3.88 9.06 -11.91
CA VAL A 332 5.05 8.90 -11.04
C VAL A 332 5.81 7.62 -11.40
N GLU A 333 5.09 6.52 -11.58
CA GLU A 333 5.65 5.23 -11.99
C GLU A 333 6.47 5.35 -13.28
N ARG A 334 5.90 6.01 -14.31
CA ARG A 334 6.62 6.24 -15.58
C ARG A 334 7.84 7.14 -15.42
N ALA A 335 7.78 8.14 -14.56
CA ALA A 335 8.91 9.06 -14.34
C ALA A 335 10.09 8.35 -13.68
N LEU A 336 9.79 7.56 -12.65
CA LEU A 336 10.78 6.88 -11.82
C LEU A 336 11.23 5.53 -12.41
N GLY A 337 10.52 5.04 -13.43
CA GLY A 337 10.75 3.71 -13.99
C GLY A 337 10.30 2.58 -13.05
N CYS A 338 9.31 2.83 -12.20
CA CYS A 338 8.74 1.81 -11.33
C CYS A 338 7.87 0.85 -12.13
N ASP A 339 8.03 -0.46 -11.89
CA ASP A 339 7.10 -1.47 -12.39
C ASP A 339 5.95 -1.62 -11.39
N ALA A 340 4.75 -1.18 -11.78
CA ALA A 340 3.54 -1.21 -10.94
C ALA A 340 3.19 -2.60 -10.38
N TYR A 341 3.70 -3.69 -10.97
CA TYR A 341 3.47 -5.05 -10.47
C TYR A 341 4.36 -5.43 -9.28
N HIS A 342 5.51 -4.76 -9.15
CA HIS A 342 6.58 -5.08 -8.20
C HIS A 342 6.88 -3.91 -7.24
N GLU A 343 6.60 -2.68 -7.62
CA GLU A 343 6.88 -1.48 -6.87
C GLU A 343 5.71 -0.50 -6.90
N ALA A 344 4.99 -0.39 -5.78
CA ALA A 344 3.82 0.47 -5.66
C ALA A 344 4.21 1.88 -5.22
N VAL A 345 3.69 2.92 -5.87
CA VAL A 345 3.74 4.30 -5.39
C VAL A 345 2.70 4.47 -4.27
N LEU A 346 3.05 5.13 -3.15
CA LEU A 346 2.20 5.14 -1.95
C LEU A 346 1.94 6.53 -1.37
N GLY A 347 2.76 7.53 -1.69
CA GLY A 347 2.60 8.87 -1.16
C GLY A 347 3.76 9.79 -1.48
N MET A 348 3.58 11.07 -1.17
CA MET A 348 4.62 12.08 -1.24
C MET A 348 4.68 12.88 0.06
N THR A 349 5.89 13.11 0.55
CA THR A 349 6.19 14.14 1.55
C THR A 349 6.84 15.31 0.86
N VAL A 350 6.42 16.52 1.18
CA VAL A 350 7.12 17.74 0.78
C VAL A 350 7.86 18.34 1.95
N VAL A 351 8.98 18.99 1.68
CA VAL A 351 9.80 19.69 2.68
C VAL A 351 10.29 21.02 2.11
N GLY A 352 10.27 22.06 2.92
CA GLY A 352 10.74 23.39 2.55
C GLY A 352 10.85 24.32 3.76
N PRO A 353 11.36 25.56 3.60
CA PRO A 353 11.42 26.50 4.70
C PRO A 353 10.02 26.95 5.15
N LEU A 354 9.88 27.25 6.43
CA LEU A 354 8.68 27.91 6.96
C LEU A 354 8.60 29.36 6.43
N ARG A 355 7.39 29.85 6.17
CA ARG A 355 7.17 31.29 5.94
C ARG A 355 7.54 32.06 7.21
N LYS A 356 8.27 33.17 7.05
CA LYS A 356 8.63 34.10 8.13
C LYS A 356 7.48 35.03 8.48
#